data_AF-A0A5M3XQD6-F1
#
_entry.id   AF-A0A5M3XQD6-F1
#
_cell.length_a   1.000
_cell.length_b   1.000
_cell.length_c   1.000
_cell.angle_alpha   90.00
_cell.angle_beta   90.00
_cell.angle_gamma   90.00
#
_symmetry.space_group_name_H-M   'P 1'
#
loop_
_entity.id
_entity.type
_entity.pdbx_description
1 polymer ?
#
loop_
_entity_poly.entity_id
_entity_poly.type
_entity_poly.pdbx_seq_one_letter_code
_entity_poly.pdbx_strand_id
1 'polypeptide(L)'
;MNTFAPDPSILELAHSVTPIAVSQYLATQPWELESRQDHIREIWRLPGDDGQSLGRILLPLATDYADFLPRFYDALFAISRVHDWDAEKLQERIAAARADLFFVRLDQEMTDGTIPFRQAEITVDAIWKMLRAAATTAADPEHSHLGRRPAAVADFLDEDVRLGHTKRGSFVFTVVTWLGDQPLERQADQPPGAIRPFPRRVMETLAQGLETTRNLTLGQNLTALDEPSRWGLSAGLVEAIEEMAEPDGLRALDLSFEWAAAESKPSVGESPIKLEHQAFGQLGRFRERLIRQEEPKRRETLIGTVRSLTRDEAQEDDESGIIILHAAVKGRFRNVHMTLGGEDHEWAIVAYREKLPFTVTGDLVYERRAWRLVGDLRVDSDFLRQRHRQTPPS
;
A
#
# COMPACT_ATOMS: atom_id res chain seq x y z
N MET A 1 -11.35 56.94 11.23
CA MET A 1 -10.58 55.71 11.43
C MET A 1 -11.55 54.55 11.31
N ASN A 2 -11.62 53.90 10.15
CA ASN A 2 -12.35 52.63 10.06
C ASN A 2 -11.53 51.61 10.85
N THR A 3 -12.06 51.20 11.99
CA THR A 3 -11.55 50.05 12.74
C THR A 3 -11.80 48.84 11.85
N PHE A 4 -10.78 48.39 11.11
CA PHE A 4 -10.81 47.10 10.44
C PHE A 4 -10.88 46.05 11.55
N ALA A 5 -12.08 45.59 11.86
CA ALA A 5 -12.24 44.37 12.64
C ALA A 5 -11.72 43.21 11.77
N PRO A 6 -10.85 42.34 12.29
CA PRO A 6 -10.44 41.15 11.56
C PRO A 6 -11.69 40.31 11.27
N ASP A 7 -11.75 39.72 10.08
CA ASP A 7 -12.79 38.77 9.72
C ASP A 7 -12.66 37.55 10.64
N PRO A 8 -13.66 37.29 11.51
CA PRO A 8 -13.56 36.21 12.49
C PRO A 8 -13.41 34.84 11.82
N SER A 9 -13.97 34.65 10.63
CA SER A 9 -13.91 33.38 9.90
C SER A 9 -12.49 33.06 9.40
N ILE A 10 -11.77 34.08 8.92
CA ILE A 10 -10.37 33.94 8.50
C ILE A 10 -9.44 33.77 9.70
N LEU A 11 -9.77 34.38 10.85
CA LEU A 11 -9.04 34.17 12.08
C LEU A 11 -9.19 32.74 12.61
N GLU A 12 -10.41 32.18 12.57
CA GLU A 12 -10.66 30.76 12.86
C GLU A 12 -9.89 29.85 11.89
N LEU A 13 -9.91 30.17 10.59
CA LEU A 13 -9.13 29.46 9.59
C LEU A 13 -7.64 29.44 9.95
N ALA A 14 -7.06 30.58 10.35
CA ALA A 14 -5.65 30.71 10.72
C ALA A 14 -5.23 29.80 11.90
N HIS A 15 -6.18 29.36 12.72
CA HIS A 15 -5.92 28.37 13.78
C HIS A 15 -6.06 26.91 13.32
N SER A 16 -6.69 26.67 12.17
CA SER A 16 -7.00 25.33 11.65
C SER A 16 -6.08 24.85 10.52
N VAL A 17 -5.32 25.76 9.90
CA VAL A 17 -4.38 25.43 8.82
C VAL A 17 -2.95 25.81 9.18
N THR A 18 -1.97 25.14 8.59
CA THR A 18 -0.55 25.42 8.80
C THR A 18 0.05 26.24 7.65
N PRO A 19 1.12 27.03 7.90
CA PRO A 19 1.81 27.75 6.82
C PRO A 19 2.33 26.83 5.72
N ILE A 20 2.76 25.61 6.07
CA ILE A 20 3.24 24.63 5.10
C ILE A 20 2.10 24.20 4.16
N ALA A 21 0.89 23.98 4.71
CA ALA A 21 -0.26 23.63 3.88
C ALA A 21 -0.63 24.76 2.89
N VAL A 22 -0.54 26.02 3.33
CA VAL A 22 -0.76 27.18 2.47
C VAL A 22 0.32 27.30 1.39
N SER A 23 1.59 27.16 1.76
CA SER A 23 2.74 27.18 0.83
C SER A 23 2.57 26.16 -0.29
N GLN A 24 2.21 24.94 0.07
CA GLN A 24 1.98 23.87 -0.90
C GLN A 24 0.76 24.16 -1.78
N TYR A 25 -0.35 24.61 -1.20
CA TYR A 25 -1.51 25.04 -1.98
C TYR A 25 -1.11 26.07 -3.04
N LEU A 26 -0.37 27.11 -2.67
CA LEU A 26 0.10 28.14 -3.61
C LEU A 26 0.97 27.54 -4.72
N ALA A 27 1.84 26.57 -4.39
CA ALA A 27 2.66 25.85 -5.38
C ALA A 27 1.86 25.03 -6.39
N THR A 28 0.61 24.65 -6.09
CA THR A 28 -0.29 23.94 -7.03
C THR A 28 -1.04 24.87 -7.97
N GLN A 29 -0.98 26.17 -7.70
CA GLN A 29 -1.72 27.21 -8.39
C GLN A 29 -0.75 28.05 -9.25
N PRO A 30 -1.23 28.98 -10.08
CA PRO A 30 -0.35 29.85 -10.89
C PRO A 30 0.51 30.85 -10.08
N TRP A 31 0.70 30.66 -8.77
CA TRP A 31 1.59 31.48 -7.97
C TRP A 31 3.05 31.08 -8.18
N GLU A 32 3.91 32.08 -8.28
CA GLU A 32 5.36 31.93 -8.40
C GLU A 32 6.02 32.24 -7.06
N LEU A 33 6.89 31.34 -6.59
CA LEU A 33 7.72 31.59 -5.42
C LEU A 33 8.85 32.55 -5.80
N GLU A 34 8.76 33.80 -5.34
CA GLU A 34 9.71 34.86 -5.67
C GLU A 34 10.95 34.82 -4.77
N SER A 35 10.75 34.55 -3.47
CA SER A 35 11.86 34.39 -2.52
C SER A 35 11.45 33.55 -1.33
N ARG A 36 12.43 32.86 -0.74
CA ARG A 36 12.28 32.06 0.47
C ARG A 36 13.40 32.38 1.45
N GLN A 37 13.03 32.51 2.72
CA GLN A 37 13.96 32.44 3.83
C GLN A 37 13.52 31.28 4.72
N ASP A 38 14.33 30.23 4.75
CA ASP A 38 13.97 28.96 5.39
C ASP A 38 13.50 29.17 6.84
N HIS A 39 12.40 28.50 7.18
CA HIS A 39 11.72 28.57 8.48
C HIS A 39 11.19 29.95 8.91
N ILE A 40 11.38 31.00 8.10
CA ILE A 40 10.99 32.37 8.47
C ILE A 40 9.82 32.84 7.61
N ARG A 41 9.97 32.86 6.28
CA ARG A 41 8.93 33.38 5.37
C ARG A 41 9.13 32.96 3.92
N GLU A 42 8.05 33.06 3.16
CA GLU A 42 8.02 32.98 1.70
C GLU A 42 7.34 34.21 1.10
N ILE A 43 7.76 34.61 -0.09
CA ILE A 43 7.10 35.65 -0.89
C ILE A 43 6.58 35.00 -2.17
N TRP A 44 5.28 35.07 -2.36
CA TRP A 44 4.57 34.51 -3.51
C TRP A 44 3.99 35.62 -4.38
N ARG A 45 4.11 35.46 -5.70
CA ARG A 45 3.63 36.41 -6.71
C ARG A 45 2.65 35.71 -7.63
N LEU A 46 1.48 36.28 -7.83
CA LEU A 46 0.55 35.85 -8.88
C LEU A 46 0.75 36.74 -10.11
N PRO A 47 1.33 36.24 -11.21
CA PRO A 47 1.47 37.02 -12.44
C PRO A 47 0.10 37.24 -13.10
N GLY A 48 -0.08 38.40 -13.71
CA GLY A 48 -1.19 38.70 -14.62
C GLY A 48 -0.73 38.75 -16.08
N ASP A 49 -1.70 38.78 -17.00
CA ASP A 49 -1.48 38.65 -18.45
C ASP A 49 -0.53 39.71 -19.03
N ASP A 50 -0.50 40.92 -18.46
CA ASP A 50 0.32 42.05 -18.93
C ASP A 50 1.65 42.21 -18.16
N GLY A 51 2.10 41.18 -17.45
CA GLY A 51 3.31 41.22 -16.61
C GLY A 51 3.16 41.98 -15.28
N GLN A 52 1.99 42.60 -15.05
CA GLN A 52 1.59 43.15 -13.75
C GLN A 52 1.31 42.02 -12.75
N SER A 53 1.59 42.27 -11.46
CA SER A 53 1.32 41.31 -10.39
C SER A 53 -0.15 41.43 -9.97
N LEU A 54 -0.95 40.38 -10.12
CA LEU A 54 -2.35 40.32 -9.65
C LEU A 54 -2.43 40.23 -8.13
N GLY A 55 -1.40 39.66 -7.50
CA GLY A 55 -1.25 39.61 -6.06
C GLY A 55 0.20 39.33 -5.67
N ARG A 56 0.60 39.80 -4.49
CA ARG A 56 1.90 39.47 -3.89
C ARG A 56 1.71 39.27 -2.39
N ILE A 57 2.07 38.10 -1.90
CA ILE A 57 1.75 37.65 -0.54
C ILE A 57 3.03 37.28 0.19
N LEU A 58 3.14 37.74 1.43
CA LEU A 58 4.14 37.25 2.38
C LEU A 58 3.48 36.16 3.23
N LEU A 59 4.00 34.95 3.16
CA LEU A 59 3.57 33.82 3.97
C LEU A 59 4.57 33.61 5.12
N PRO A 60 4.18 33.86 6.39
CA PRO A 60 5.07 33.62 7.52
C PRO A 60 5.18 32.11 7.81
N LEU A 61 6.40 31.63 8.04
CA LEU A 61 6.68 30.23 8.39
C LEU A 61 7.08 30.06 9.87
N ALA A 62 7.58 31.12 10.51
CA ALA A 62 8.00 31.10 11.91
C ALA A 62 6.79 31.18 12.86
N THR A 63 6.24 30.03 13.23
CA THR A 63 5.07 29.93 14.12
C THR A 63 5.35 30.32 15.57
N ASP A 64 6.62 30.44 15.95
CA ASP A 64 7.10 30.81 17.29
C ASP A 64 7.21 32.33 17.53
N TYR A 65 7.05 33.14 16.48
CA TYR A 65 7.17 34.60 16.59
C TYR A 65 5.91 35.22 17.19
N ALA A 66 6.09 36.25 18.02
CA ALA A 66 4.98 36.91 18.72
C ALA A 66 3.94 37.55 17.78
N ASP A 67 4.34 37.90 16.55
CA ASP A 67 3.48 38.48 15.52
C ASP A 67 3.04 37.47 14.44
N PHE A 68 3.28 36.18 14.63
CA PHE A 68 2.93 35.14 13.65
C PHE A 68 1.45 35.19 13.25
N LEU A 69 0.54 35.11 14.21
CA LEU A 69 -0.90 34.97 13.93
C LEU A 69 -1.47 36.16 13.12
N PRO A 70 -1.20 37.44 13.47
CA PRO A 70 -1.59 38.58 12.64
C PRO A 70 -1.02 38.50 11.21
N ARG A 71 0.23 38.08 11.03
CA ARG A 71 0.87 37.96 9.71
C ARG A 71 0.29 36.82 8.89
N PHE A 72 -0.07 35.72 9.54
CA PHE A 72 -0.66 34.57 8.89
C PHE A 72 -2.10 34.84 8.48
N TYR A 73 -2.85 35.54 9.33
CA TYR A 73 -4.15 36.11 8.99
C TYR A 73 -4.06 37.01 7.75
N ASP A 74 -3.11 37.96 7.71
CA ASP A 74 -2.92 38.86 6.56
C ASP A 74 -2.68 38.07 5.25
N ALA A 75 -1.90 36.98 5.33
CA ALA A 75 -1.63 36.11 4.19
C ALA A 75 -2.91 35.40 3.70
N LEU A 76 -3.65 34.74 4.60
CA LEU A 76 -4.90 34.04 4.27
C LEU A 76 -5.98 34.99 3.75
N PHE A 77 -6.08 36.18 4.35
CA PHE A 77 -6.99 37.22 3.91
C PHE A 77 -6.62 37.71 2.50
N ALA A 78 -5.33 37.92 2.21
CA ALA A 78 -4.87 38.29 0.88
C ALA A 78 -5.20 37.23 -0.17
N ILE A 79 -5.00 35.93 0.13
CA ILE A 79 -5.40 34.84 -0.77
C ILE A 79 -6.90 34.88 -1.03
N SER A 80 -7.72 34.97 0.03
CA SER A 80 -9.18 35.04 -0.06
C SER A 80 -9.64 36.20 -0.96
N ARG A 81 -9.02 37.37 -0.80
CA ARG A 81 -9.33 38.57 -1.59
C ARG A 81 -8.93 38.46 -3.06
N VAL A 82 -7.81 37.81 -3.37
CA VAL A 82 -7.36 37.62 -4.76
C VAL A 82 -8.29 36.68 -5.53
N HIS A 83 -8.85 35.67 -4.86
CA HIS A 83 -9.72 34.66 -5.48
C HIS A 83 -11.21 34.89 -5.28
N ASP A 84 -11.61 35.93 -4.53
CA ASP A 84 -12.99 36.21 -4.12
C ASP A 84 -13.65 35.02 -3.40
N TRP A 85 -12.93 34.44 -2.46
CA TRP A 85 -13.37 33.29 -1.65
C TRP A 85 -13.64 33.69 -0.21
N ASP A 86 -14.59 32.98 0.40
CA ASP A 86 -14.77 32.98 1.86
C ASP A 86 -13.77 32.01 2.54
N ALA A 87 -13.75 32.04 3.87
CA ALA A 87 -12.85 31.21 4.67
C ALA A 87 -13.09 29.71 4.45
N GLU A 88 -14.35 29.29 4.34
CA GLU A 88 -14.73 27.88 4.12
C GLU A 88 -14.18 27.38 2.79
N LYS A 89 -14.37 28.16 1.71
CA LYS A 89 -13.86 27.81 0.38
C LYS A 89 -12.34 27.80 0.35
N LEU A 90 -11.68 28.76 1.00
CA LEU A 90 -10.22 28.75 1.09
C LEU A 90 -9.71 27.52 1.85
N GLN A 91 -10.35 27.15 2.96
CA GLN A 91 -10.02 25.95 3.72
C GLN A 91 -10.15 24.69 2.88
N GLU A 92 -11.29 24.53 2.18
CA GLU A 92 -11.54 23.40 1.29
C GLU A 92 -10.43 23.27 0.23
N ARG A 93 -10.00 24.39 -0.36
CA ARG A 93 -8.96 24.44 -1.39
C ARG A 93 -7.57 24.09 -0.84
N ILE A 94 -7.22 24.60 0.33
CA ILE A 94 -5.95 24.26 1.01
C ILE A 94 -5.93 22.76 1.37
N ALA A 95 -7.02 22.24 1.93
CA ALA A 95 -7.13 20.83 2.29
C ALA A 95 -7.06 19.91 1.06
N ALA A 96 -7.80 20.24 -0.01
CA ALA A 96 -7.83 19.46 -1.24
C ALA A 96 -6.47 19.40 -1.96
N ALA A 97 -5.63 20.44 -1.83
CA ALA A 97 -4.29 20.42 -2.44
C ALA A 97 -3.39 19.32 -1.88
N ARG A 98 -3.68 18.80 -0.68
CA ARG A 98 -2.89 17.81 0.07
C ARG A 98 -3.62 16.50 0.35
N ALA A 99 -4.73 16.26 -0.34
CA ALA A 99 -5.51 15.05 -0.15
C ALA A 99 -5.58 14.25 -1.44
N ASP A 100 -5.29 12.97 -1.34
CA ASP A 100 -5.71 12.01 -2.35
C ASP A 100 -7.18 11.66 -2.08
N LEU A 101 -8.00 11.70 -3.13
CA LEU A 101 -9.41 11.34 -3.06
C LEU A 101 -9.62 10.03 -3.78
N PHE A 102 -10.33 9.11 -3.12
CA PHE A 102 -10.80 7.87 -3.71
C PHE A 102 -12.31 7.83 -3.68
N PHE A 103 -12.92 7.72 -4.86
CA PHE A 103 -14.36 7.68 -5.02
C PHE A 103 -14.80 6.25 -5.33
N VAL A 104 -15.78 5.78 -4.57
CA VAL A 104 -16.43 4.48 -4.74
C VAL A 104 -17.88 4.73 -5.10
N ARG A 105 -18.23 4.49 -6.37
CA ARG A 105 -19.59 4.66 -6.89
C ARG A 105 -20.23 3.30 -7.10
N LEU A 106 -21.35 3.07 -6.43
CA LEU A 106 -22.20 1.91 -6.65
C LEU A 106 -23.11 2.17 -7.85
N ASP A 107 -22.85 1.51 -8.99
CA ASP A 107 -23.72 1.59 -10.16
C ASP A 107 -24.86 0.60 -10.04
N GLN A 108 -26.01 1.10 -9.58
CA GLN A 108 -27.25 0.35 -9.46
C GLN A 108 -28.45 1.24 -9.76
N GLU A 109 -29.59 0.60 -9.99
CA GLU A 109 -30.87 1.31 -10.08
C GLU A 109 -31.27 1.80 -8.68
N MET A 110 -31.63 3.08 -8.56
CA MET A 110 -32.02 3.70 -7.30
C MET A 110 -33.35 4.41 -7.50
N THR A 111 -34.37 4.05 -6.73
CA THR A 111 -35.71 4.62 -6.85
C THR A 111 -35.74 6.11 -6.47
N ASP A 112 -35.04 6.50 -5.40
CA ASP A 112 -35.05 7.86 -4.85
C ASP A 112 -33.62 8.44 -4.65
N GLY A 113 -32.62 7.89 -5.36
CA GLY A 113 -31.21 8.26 -5.15
C GLY A 113 -30.63 7.76 -3.82
N THR A 114 -31.28 6.78 -3.20
CA THR A 114 -30.88 6.17 -1.92
C THR A 114 -30.44 4.71 -2.13
N ILE A 115 -29.66 4.19 -1.18
CA ILE A 115 -29.33 2.76 -1.09
C ILE A 115 -29.80 2.20 0.26
N PRO A 116 -30.05 0.89 0.38
CA PRO A 116 -30.33 0.26 1.66
C PRO A 116 -29.22 0.51 2.68
N PHE A 117 -29.60 0.79 3.94
CA PHE A 117 -28.63 1.10 5.00
C PHE A 117 -27.60 -0.01 5.23
N ARG A 118 -28.03 -1.27 5.18
CA ARG A 118 -27.13 -2.44 5.27
C ARG A 118 -26.11 -2.47 4.13
N GLN A 119 -26.50 -2.08 2.92
CA GLN A 119 -25.57 -2.00 1.80
C GLN A 119 -24.52 -0.90 2.04
N ALA A 120 -24.91 0.23 2.64
CA ALA A 120 -23.97 1.27 3.02
C ALA A 120 -22.96 0.78 4.06
N GLU A 121 -23.41 0.04 5.09
CA GLU A 121 -22.56 -0.57 6.10
C GLU A 121 -21.52 -1.53 5.48
N ILE A 122 -21.98 -2.46 4.64
CA ILE A 122 -21.10 -3.40 3.93
C ILE A 122 -20.07 -2.65 3.07
N THR A 123 -20.51 -1.59 2.37
CA THR A 123 -19.61 -0.82 1.50
C THR A 123 -18.54 -0.09 2.31
N VAL A 124 -18.91 0.52 3.44
CA VAL A 124 -17.94 1.22 4.31
C VAL A 124 -16.94 0.23 4.92
N ASP A 125 -17.39 -0.93 5.41
CA ASP A 125 -16.48 -1.95 5.96
C ASP A 125 -15.52 -2.48 4.89
N ALA A 126 -16.04 -2.74 3.69
CA ALA A 126 -15.22 -3.17 2.57
C ALA A 126 -14.21 -2.09 2.14
N ILE A 127 -14.58 -0.80 2.13
CA ILE A 127 -13.64 0.30 1.85
C ILE A 127 -12.50 0.30 2.88
N TRP A 128 -12.84 0.16 4.16
CA TRP A 128 -11.83 0.12 5.22
C TRP A 128 -10.92 -1.10 5.08
N LYS A 129 -11.48 -2.28 4.79
CA LYS A 129 -10.73 -3.52 4.54
C LYS A 129 -9.77 -3.38 3.35
N MET A 130 -10.23 -2.73 2.28
CA MET A 130 -9.47 -2.45 1.07
C MET A 130 -8.27 -1.54 1.35
N LEU A 131 -8.49 -0.43 2.06
CA LEU A 131 -7.43 0.51 2.48
C LEU A 131 -6.43 -0.16 3.41
N ARG A 132 -6.90 -0.95 4.39
CA ARG A 132 -6.03 -1.71 5.29
C ARG A 132 -5.15 -2.71 4.53
N ALA A 133 -5.71 -3.40 3.54
CA ALA A 133 -4.99 -4.34 2.71
C ALA A 133 -3.89 -3.63 1.91
N ALA A 134 -4.25 -2.54 1.21
CA ALA A 134 -3.29 -1.72 0.47
C ALA A 134 -2.20 -1.14 1.38
N ALA A 135 -2.56 -0.66 2.57
CA ALA A 135 -1.60 -0.13 3.55
C ALA A 135 -0.63 -1.20 4.05
N THR A 136 -1.11 -2.43 4.27
CA THR A 136 -0.26 -3.56 4.67
C THR A 136 0.76 -3.86 3.56
N THR A 137 0.31 -4.00 2.32
CA THR A 137 1.19 -4.26 1.16
C THR A 137 2.16 -3.11 0.89
N ALA A 138 1.71 -1.86 1.06
CA ALA A 138 2.55 -0.69 0.88
C ALA A 138 3.63 -0.59 1.96
N ALA A 139 3.31 -0.95 3.21
CA ALA A 139 4.26 -0.91 4.33
C ALA A 139 5.31 -2.02 4.22
N ASP A 140 4.87 -3.24 3.90
CA ASP A 140 5.70 -4.43 3.78
C ASP A 140 5.13 -5.36 2.68
N PRO A 141 5.68 -5.32 1.45
CA PRO A 141 5.22 -6.17 0.35
C PRO A 141 5.34 -7.67 0.60
N GLU A 142 6.23 -8.10 1.51
CA GLU A 142 6.45 -9.50 1.86
C GLU A 142 5.57 -9.95 3.05
N HIS A 143 4.73 -9.07 3.58
CA HIS A 143 3.87 -9.37 4.70
C HIS A 143 2.81 -10.42 4.32
N SER A 144 2.67 -11.47 5.13
CA SER A 144 1.69 -12.55 4.95
C SER A 144 0.20 -12.15 5.05
N HIS A 145 -0.10 -10.87 5.24
CA HIS A 145 -1.41 -10.33 5.66
C HIS A 145 -2.08 -11.00 6.90
N LEU A 146 -1.41 -11.95 7.56
CA LEU A 146 -1.84 -12.62 8.78
C LEU A 146 -1.11 -12.09 10.02
N GLY A 147 -1.78 -12.10 11.17
CA GLY A 147 -1.18 -11.68 12.43
C GLY A 147 -1.06 -10.16 12.59
N ARG A 148 -0.04 -9.74 13.35
CA ARG A 148 0.19 -8.33 13.72
C ARG A 148 0.77 -7.57 12.53
N ARG A 149 0.10 -6.48 12.15
CA ARG A 149 0.53 -5.56 11.09
C ARG A 149 1.53 -4.51 11.61
N PRO A 150 2.30 -3.87 10.70
CA PRO A 150 3.09 -2.68 11.03
C PRO A 150 2.23 -1.59 11.68
N ALA A 151 2.78 -0.87 12.66
CA ALA A 151 2.05 0.20 13.38
C ALA A 151 1.54 1.30 12.43
N ALA A 152 2.36 1.66 11.43
CA ALA A 152 2.01 2.64 10.40
C ALA A 152 0.68 2.35 9.67
N VAL A 153 0.23 1.09 9.61
CA VAL A 153 -1.06 0.74 9.00
C VAL A 153 -2.22 1.23 9.86
N ALA A 154 -2.11 1.11 11.19
CA ALA A 154 -3.13 1.60 12.11
C ALA A 154 -3.11 3.14 12.11
N ASP A 155 -1.93 3.75 12.25
CA ASP A 155 -1.76 5.20 12.24
C ASP A 155 -2.37 5.83 10.96
N PHE A 156 -2.12 5.22 9.79
CA PHE A 156 -2.73 5.67 8.53
C PHE A 156 -4.27 5.62 8.55
N LEU A 157 -4.86 4.51 9.00
CA LEU A 157 -6.32 4.36 9.01
C LEU A 157 -7.00 5.29 10.02
N ASP A 158 -6.35 5.54 11.15
CA ASP A 158 -6.92 6.30 12.27
C ASP A 158 -6.69 7.81 12.13
N GLU A 159 -5.56 8.23 11.56
CA GLU A 159 -5.15 9.64 11.51
C GLU A 159 -5.30 10.28 10.12
N ASP A 160 -5.00 9.53 9.05
CA ASP A 160 -4.86 10.08 7.69
C ASP A 160 -6.11 9.89 6.81
N VAL A 161 -6.94 8.89 7.12
CA VAL A 161 -8.12 8.53 6.32
C VAL A 161 -9.40 9.12 6.93
N ARG A 162 -10.19 9.80 6.11
CA ARG A 162 -11.51 10.33 6.49
C ARG A 162 -12.57 9.99 5.45
N LEU A 163 -13.80 9.77 5.90
CA LEU A 163 -14.95 9.69 5.02
C LEU A 163 -15.48 11.11 4.75
N GLY A 164 -15.40 11.55 3.49
CA GLY A 164 -15.98 12.79 3.03
C GLY A 164 -17.50 12.69 2.83
N HIS A 165 -18.14 13.83 2.59
CA HIS A 165 -19.58 13.87 2.31
C HIS A 165 -19.91 13.11 1.02
N THR A 166 -21.08 12.48 0.99
CA THR A 166 -21.62 11.88 -0.24
C THR A 166 -21.96 12.99 -1.24
N LYS A 167 -21.55 12.83 -2.50
CA LYS A 167 -21.89 13.80 -3.56
C LYS A 167 -23.31 13.53 -4.08
N ARG A 168 -24.01 14.57 -4.52
CA ARG A 168 -25.33 14.45 -5.16
C ARG A 168 -25.22 13.75 -6.51
N GLY A 169 -26.02 12.71 -6.73
CA GLY A 169 -26.08 11.95 -7.98
C GLY A 169 -25.19 10.70 -7.92
N SER A 170 -25.82 9.52 -8.01
CA SER A 170 -25.23 8.21 -7.68
C SER A 170 -24.66 8.11 -6.25
N PHE A 171 -24.86 6.99 -5.56
CA PHE A 171 -24.36 6.86 -4.19
C PHE A 171 -22.83 6.70 -4.23
N VAL A 172 -22.11 7.83 -4.09
CA VAL A 172 -20.65 7.90 -4.14
C VAL A 172 -20.10 8.11 -2.73
N PHE A 173 -19.30 7.16 -2.27
CA PHE A 173 -18.47 7.32 -1.08
C PHE A 173 -17.19 8.05 -1.48
N THR A 174 -16.86 9.11 -0.74
CA THR A 174 -15.61 9.86 -0.94
C THR A 174 -14.68 9.54 0.21
N VAL A 175 -13.56 8.88 -0.06
CA VAL A 175 -12.48 8.69 0.89
C VAL A 175 -11.46 9.80 0.67
N VAL A 176 -11.09 10.48 1.75
CA VAL A 176 -10.11 11.56 1.77
C VAL A 176 -8.89 11.06 2.52
N THR A 177 -7.74 11.04 1.86
CA THR A 177 -6.47 10.59 2.43
C THR A 177 -5.50 11.76 2.48
N TRP A 178 -5.23 12.25 3.69
CA TRP A 178 -4.33 13.37 3.91
C TRP A 178 -2.87 12.93 3.81
N LEU A 179 -2.02 13.72 3.15
CA LEU A 179 -0.63 13.36 2.87
C LEU A 179 0.37 13.78 3.96
N GLY A 180 -0.10 14.23 5.13
CA GLY A 180 0.78 14.76 6.16
C GLY A 180 1.21 16.19 5.87
N ASP A 181 1.74 16.91 6.87
CA ASP A 181 2.25 18.27 6.73
C ASP A 181 3.74 18.35 6.36
N GLN A 182 4.50 17.30 6.65
CA GLN A 182 5.97 17.35 6.62
C GLN A 182 6.54 17.10 5.22
N PRO A 183 7.42 17.99 4.71
CA PRO A 183 8.28 17.66 3.59
C PRO A 183 9.15 16.46 3.98
N LEU A 184 9.09 15.37 3.23
CA LEU A 184 10.02 14.26 3.43
C LEU A 184 11.44 14.78 3.20
N GLU A 185 12.32 14.59 4.20
CA GLU A 185 13.72 14.99 4.11
C GLU A 185 14.37 14.29 2.91
N ARG A 186 14.61 15.04 1.84
CA ARG A 186 15.31 14.54 0.66
C ARG A 186 16.81 14.52 0.96
N GLN A 187 17.44 13.36 0.83
CA GLN A 187 18.89 13.32 0.67
C GLN A 187 19.25 13.85 -0.73
N ALA A 188 20.32 14.65 -0.82
CA ALA A 188 20.69 15.40 -2.02
C ALA A 188 20.91 14.55 -3.29
N ASP A 189 21.14 13.24 -3.16
CA ASP A 189 21.37 12.30 -4.26
C ASP A 189 20.12 11.52 -4.71
N GLN A 190 18.95 11.78 -4.13
CA GLN A 190 17.75 11.03 -4.49
C GLN A 190 17.01 11.67 -5.68
N PRO A 191 16.59 10.87 -6.69
CA PRO A 191 15.83 11.39 -7.81
C PRO A 191 14.50 12.01 -7.33
N PRO A 192 13.97 13.01 -8.07
CA PRO A 192 12.64 13.55 -7.79
C PRO A 192 11.59 12.42 -7.73
N GLY A 193 10.89 12.27 -6.59
CA GLY A 193 9.88 11.23 -6.36
C GLY A 193 10.34 9.96 -5.63
N ALA A 194 11.59 9.90 -5.16
CA ALA A 194 12.15 8.70 -4.51
C ALA A 194 11.51 8.35 -3.15
N ILE A 195 11.12 9.34 -2.34
CA ILE A 195 10.41 9.12 -1.07
C ILE A 195 9.06 9.80 -1.20
N ARG A 196 8.01 8.99 -1.17
CA ARG A 196 6.61 9.43 -1.20
C ARG A 196 5.99 9.25 0.19
N PRO A 197 5.06 10.13 0.61
CA PRO A 197 4.38 9.98 1.89
C PRO A 197 3.76 8.59 1.99
N PHE A 198 3.78 7.99 3.19
CA PHE A 198 3.16 6.67 3.37
C PHE A 198 1.71 6.65 2.88
N PRO A 199 0.85 7.66 3.19
CA PRO A 199 -0.50 7.74 2.64
C PRO A 199 -0.55 7.68 1.11
N ARG A 200 0.34 8.43 0.42
CA ARG A 200 0.44 8.42 -1.05
C ARG A 200 0.81 7.03 -1.58
N ARG A 201 1.76 6.35 -0.94
CA ARG A 201 2.14 4.97 -1.30
C ARG A 201 0.97 4.01 -1.15
N VAL A 202 0.19 4.12 -0.08
CA VAL A 202 -1.01 3.31 0.12
C VAL A 202 -2.01 3.50 -1.02
N MET A 203 -2.31 4.76 -1.36
CA MET A 203 -3.27 5.08 -2.41
C MET A 203 -2.80 4.62 -3.79
N GLU A 204 -1.50 4.71 -4.09
CA GLU A 204 -0.92 4.15 -5.31
C GLU A 204 -1.02 2.61 -5.35
N THR A 205 -0.67 1.93 -4.25
CA THR A 205 -0.82 0.47 -4.13
C THR A 205 -2.27 0.04 -4.33
N LEU A 206 -3.21 0.80 -3.76
CA LEU A 206 -4.64 0.58 -3.93
C LEU A 206 -5.06 0.74 -5.40
N ALA A 207 -4.72 1.85 -6.05
CA ALA A 207 -5.05 2.10 -7.44
C ALA A 207 -4.47 1.02 -8.37
N GLN A 208 -3.21 0.62 -8.15
CA GLN A 208 -2.57 -0.45 -8.91
C GLN A 208 -3.24 -1.80 -8.69
N GLY A 209 -3.60 -2.14 -7.44
CA GLY A 209 -4.28 -3.38 -7.10
C GLY A 209 -5.67 -3.48 -7.73
N LEU A 210 -6.43 -2.39 -7.72
CA LEU A 210 -7.76 -2.31 -8.34
C LEU A 210 -7.69 -2.46 -9.85
N GLU A 211 -6.76 -1.76 -10.51
CA GLU A 211 -6.55 -1.88 -11.95
C GLU A 211 -6.12 -3.31 -12.32
N THR A 212 -5.17 -3.87 -11.56
CA THR A 212 -4.69 -5.23 -11.80
C THR A 212 -5.82 -6.25 -11.62
N THR A 213 -6.66 -6.07 -10.60
CA THR A 213 -7.85 -6.92 -10.39
C THR A 213 -8.80 -6.84 -11.58
N ARG A 214 -9.08 -5.63 -12.09
CA ARG A 214 -9.89 -5.45 -13.32
C ARG A 214 -9.26 -6.15 -14.53
N ASN A 215 -7.95 -6.01 -14.72
CA ASN A 215 -7.27 -6.65 -15.85
C ASN A 215 -7.35 -8.18 -15.75
N LEU A 216 -7.20 -8.75 -14.55
CA LEU A 216 -7.35 -10.18 -14.31
C LEU A 216 -8.76 -10.71 -14.67
N THR A 217 -9.82 -9.97 -14.34
CA THR A 217 -11.20 -10.38 -14.68
C THR A 217 -11.47 -10.32 -16.19
N LEU A 218 -10.74 -9.49 -16.92
CA LEU A 218 -10.72 -9.45 -18.39
C LEU A 218 -9.80 -10.50 -19.02
N GLY A 219 -9.16 -11.37 -18.22
CA GLY A 219 -8.21 -12.38 -18.69
C GLY A 219 -6.85 -11.81 -19.09
N GLN A 220 -6.54 -10.58 -18.70
CA GLN A 220 -5.29 -9.87 -18.99
C GLN A 220 -4.35 -9.89 -17.79
N ASN A 221 -3.04 -9.68 -18.03
CA ASN A 221 -2.00 -9.57 -17.00
C ASN A 221 -1.99 -10.72 -15.97
N LEU A 222 -2.25 -11.96 -16.40
CA LEU A 222 -2.26 -13.14 -15.51
C LEU A 222 -0.93 -13.38 -14.78
N THR A 223 0.18 -12.86 -15.33
CA THR A 223 1.52 -12.85 -14.72
C THR A 223 1.58 -12.07 -13.42
N ALA A 224 0.66 -11.14 -13.16
CA ALA A 224 0.58 -10.42 -11.90
C ALA A 224 0.33 -11.35 -10.69
N LEU A 225 -0.23 -12.54 -10.92
CA LEU A 225 -0.45 -13.54 -9.88
C LEU A 225 0.83 -14.31 -9.47
N ASP A 226 1.96 -14.06 -10.13
CA ASP A 226 3.24 -14.68 -9.78
C ASP A 226 3.99 -13.85 -8.73
N GLU A 227 3.85 -12.51 -8.77
CA GLU A 227 4.36 -11.55 -7.76
C GLU A 227 3.22 -10.59 -7.31
N PRO A 228 2.19 -11.05 -6.59
CA PRO A 228 0.97 -10.27 -6.35
C PRO A 228 1.19 -8.91 -5.68
N SER A 229 2.01 -8.87 -4.62
CA SER A 229 2.29 -7.66 -3.85
C SER A 229 2.89 -6.53 -4.69
N ARG A 230 3.70 -6.88 -5.70
CA ARG A 230 4.31 -5.92 -6.63
C ARG A 230 3.27 -5.18 -7.47
N TRP A 231 2.13 -5.81 -7.70
CA TRP A 231 1.01 -5.26 -8.45
C TRP A 231 -0.12 -4.77 -7.53
N GLY A 232 0.16 -4.60 -6.23
CA GLY A 232 -0.82 -4.18 -5.23
C GLY A 232 -1.95 -5.19 -4.99
N LEU A 233 -1.80 -6.43 -5.46
CA LEU A 233 -2.79 -7.48 -5.22
C LEU A 233 -2.58 -8.12 -3.84
N SER A 234 -3.68 -8.29 -3.11
CA SER A 234 -3.75 -9.09 -1.90
C SER A 234 -5.12 -9.77 -1.81
N ALA A 235 -5.22 -10.85 -1.04
CA ALA A 235 -6.48 -11.53 -0.80
C ALA A 235 -7.51 -10.59 -0.17
N GLY A 236 -7.09 -9.76 0.79
CA GLY A 236 -7.96 -8.79 1.46
C GLY A 236 -8.52 -7.70 0.54
N LEU A 237 -7.75 -7.28 -0.48
CA LEU A 237 -8.24 -6.36 -1.51
C LEU A 237 -9.33 -7.03 -2.36
N VAL A 238 -9.07 -8.23 -2.87
CA VAL A 238 -10.03 -8.95 -3.72
C VAL A 238 -11.30 -9.30 -2.94
N GLU A 239 -11.15 -9.71 -1.69
CA GLU A 239 -12.26 -10.00 -0.77
C GLU A 239 -13.14 -8.78 -0.53
N ALA A 240 -12.55 -7.60 -0.31
CA ALA A 240 -13.32 -6.36 -0.15
C ALA A 240 -14.15 -6.01 -1.41
N ILE A 241 -13.61 -6.26 -2.61
CA ILE A 241 -14.34 -6.05 -3.87
C ILE A 241 -15.53 -7.03 -3.95
N GLU A 242 -15.32 -8.30 -3.57
CA GLU A 242 -16.41 -9.29 -3.53
C GLU A 242 -17.51 -8.91 -2.54
N GLU A 243 -17.15 -8.41 -1.35
CA GLU A 243 -18.12 -7.96 -0.34
C GLU A 243 -18.94 -6.77 -0.83
N MET A 244 -18.32 -5.77 -1.48
CA MET A 244 -19.06 -4.66 -2.11
C MET A 244 -20.00 -5.14 -3.23
N ALA A 245 -19.65 -6.24 -3.88
CA ALA A 245 -20.38 -6.81 -5.00
C ALA A 245 -21.51 -7.77 -4.58
N GLU A 246 -21.57 -8.19 -3.32
CA GLU A 246 -22.57 -9.12 -2.79
C GLU A 246 -24.03 -8.61 -2.88
N PRO A 247 -24.34 -7.33 -2.60
CA PRO A 247 -25.72 -6.84 -2.62
C PRO A 247 -26.41 -6.97 -3.99
N ASP A 248 -27.64 -7.50 -3.98
CA ASP A 248 -28.47 -7.65 -5.17
C ASP A 248 -28.73 -6.29 -5.86
N GLY A 249 -28.63 -6.28 -7.19
CA GLY A 249 -28.92 -5.09 -8.01
C GLY A 249 -27.70 -4.23 -8.35
N LEU A 250 -26.52 -4.51 -7.80
CA LEU A 250 -25.28 -3.86 -8.23
C LEU A 250 -24.91 -4.31 -9.66
N ARG A 251 -24.90 -3.36 -10.60
CA ARG A 251 -24.51 -3.61 -12.00
C ARG A 251 -23.00 -3.48 -12.20
N ALA A 252 -22.39 -2.50 -11.54
CA ALA A 252 -20.95 -2.29 -11.58
C ALA A 252 -20.45 -1.51 -10.36
N LEU A 253 -19.16 -1.64 -10.09
CA LEU A 253 -18.41 -0.79 -9.18
C LEU A 253 -17.53 0.13 -10.01
N ASP A 254 -17.73 1.44 -9.87
CA ASP A 254 -16.88 2.44 -10.52
C ASP A 254 -15.97 3.07 -9.45
N LEU A 255 -14.67 2.92 -9.67
CA LEU A 255 -13.62 3.32 -8.75
C LEU A 255 -12.76 4.38 -9.42
N SER A 256 -12.59 5.53 -8.78
CA SER A 256 -11.81 6.62 -9.37
C SER A 256 -10.97 7.35 -8.34
N PHE A 257 -9.84 7.90 -8.80
CA PHE A 257 -8.90 8.64 -7.97
C PHE A 257 -8.74 10.07 -8.47
N GLU A 258 -8.71 11.02 -7.55
CA GLU A 258 -8.15 12.35 -7.77
C GLU A 258 -6.93 12.49 -6.85
N TRP A 259 -5.80 12.91 -7.42
CA TRP A 259 -4.53 12.94 -6.70
C TRP A 259 -4.25 14.35 -6.19
N ALA A 260 -3.71 14.45 -4.97
CA ALA A 260 -3.30 15.72 -4.40
C ALA A 260 -2.30 16.41 -5.35
N ALA A 261 -2.59 17.66 -5.72
CA ALA A 261 -1.79 18.42 -6.67
C ALA A 261 -0.43 18.86 -6.09
N ALA A 262 -0.27 18.84 -4.76
CA ALA A 262 0.99 19.15 -4.10
C ALA A 262 2.08 18.08 -4.35
N GLU A 263 1.72 16.93 -4.89
CA GLU A 263 2.63 15.83 -5.22
C GLU A 263 2.53 15.47 -6.70
N SER A 264 3.59 14.85 -7.23
CA SER A 264 3.58 14.38 -8.62
C SER A 264 2.46 13.36 -8.83
N LYS A 265 1.68 13.52 -9.91
CA LYS A 265 0.63 12.56 -10.27
C LYS A 265 1.27 11.17 -10.46
N PRO A 266 0.79 10.14 -9.75
CA PRO A 266 1.38 8.81 -9.87
C PRO A 266 1.12 8.20 -11.23
N SER A 267 2.04 7.36 -11.68
CA SER A 267 1.91 6.55 -12.89
C SER A 267 1.14 5.25 -12.59
N VAL A 268 -0.11 5.40 -12.15
CA VAL A 268 -1.06 4.31 -11.94
C VAL A 268 -2.23 4.47 -12.92
N GLY A 269 -2.89 3.36 -13.24
CA GLY A 269 -3.87 3.18 -14.31
C GLY A 269 -4.88 4.27 -14.66
N GLU A 270 -5.57 4.08 -15.78
CA GLU A 270 -6.63 4.98 -16.21
C GLU A 270 -7.84 4.92 -15.27
N SER A 271 -8.32 6.09 -14.88
CA SER A 271 -9.54 6.28 -14.07
C SER A 271 -10.69 6.68 -15.01
N PRO A 272 -11.91 6.12 -14.85
CA PRO A 272 -12.35 5.22 -13.78
C PRO A 272 -12.03 3.75 -14.03
N ILE A 273 -11.71 3.02 -12.96
CA ILE A 273 -11.59 1.56 -12.94
C ILE A 273 -13.00 0.99 -12.74
N LYS A 274 -13.57 0.47 -13.82
CA LYS A 274 -14.92 -0.14 -13.82
C LYS A 274 -14.85 -1.66 -13.70
N LEU A 275 -15.53 -2.21 -12.69
CA LEU A 275 -15.73 -3.65 -12.48
C LEU A 275 -17.22 -3.99 -12.67
N GLU A 276 -17.55 -4.68 -13.76
CA GLU A 276 -18.94 -5.08 -14.06
C GLU A 276 -19.34 -6.35 -13.29
N HIS A 277 -20.65 -6.52 -13.06
CA HIS A 277 -21.18 -7.66 -12.30
C HIS A 277 -20.68 -9.04 -12.79
N GLN A 278 -20.51 -9.20 -14.10
CA GLN A 278 -20.02 -10.44 -14.71
C GLN A 278 -18.58 -10.80 -14.29
N ALA A 279 -17.79 -9.81 -13.88
CA ALA A 279 -16.41 -9.99 -13.44
C ALA A 279 -16.31 -10.67 -12.06
N PHE A 280 -17.34 -10.52 -11.20
CA PHE A 280 -17.28 -10.93 -9.80
C PHE A 280 -17.19 -12.45 -9.62
N GLY A 281 -17.78 -13.24 -10.54
CA GLY A 281 -17.72 -14.70 -10.47
C GLY A 281 -16.31 -15.30 -10.60
N GLN A 282 -15.34 -14.55 -11.14
CA GLN A 282 -13.94 -14.99 -11.25
C GLN A 282 -13.10 -14.63 -10.01
N LEU A 283 -13.51 -13.61 -9.24
CA LEU A 283 -12.74 -13.09 -8.12
C LEU A 283 -12.46 -14.15 -7.06
N GLY A 284 -13.42 -15.05 -6.80
CA GLY A 284 -13.27 -16.07 -5.76
C GLY A 284 -12.09 -17.00 -6.00
N ARG A 285 -11.82 -17.34 -7.28
CA ARG A 285 -10.67 -18.17 -7.66
C ARG A 285 -9.34 -17.42 -7.45
N PHE A 286 -9.31 -16.13 -7.75
CA PHE A 286 -8.13 -15.30 -7.53
C PHE A 286 -7.87 -15.11 -6.04
N ARG A 287 -8.91 -14.82 -5.25
CA ARG A 287 -8.83 -14.73 -3.79
C ARG A 287 -8.27 -16.02 -3.18
N GLU A 288 -8.82 -17.19 -3.54
CA GLU A 288 -8.32 -18.47 -3.03
C GLU A 288 -6.85 -18.73 -3.36
N ARG A 289 -6.40 -18.32 -4.56
CA ARG A 289 -4.98 -18.42 -4.94
C ARG A 289 -4.11 -17.48 -4.09
N LEU A 290 -4.54 -16.23 -3.90
CA LEU A 290 -3.81 -15.23 -3.11
C LEU A 290 -3.69 -15.65 -1.65
N ILE A 291 -4.77 -16.15 -1.03
CA ILE A 291 -4.74 -16.68 0.36
C ILE A 291 -3.66 -17.76 0.51
N ARG A 292 -3.53 -18.67 -0.47
CA ARG A 292 -2.50 -19.73 -0.43
C ARG A 292 -1.08 -19.19 -0.59
N GLN A 293 -0.90 -18.07 -1.28
CA GLN A 293 0.40 -17.42 -1.49
C GLN A 293 0.79 -16.57 -0.28
N GLU A 294 -0.19 -15.97 0.40
CA GLU A 294 0.00 -15.18 1.62
C GLU A 294 0.24 -16.04 2.86
N GLU A 295 -0.04 -17.35 2.85
CA GLU A 295 0.29 -18.24 3.97
C GLU A 295 1.78 -18.09 4.36
N PRO A 296 2.09 -17.65 5.60
CA PRO A 296 3.46 -17.39 6.01
C PRO A 296 4.28 -18.67 5.90
N LYS A 297 5.53 -18.53 5.43
CA LYS A 297 6.51 -19.62 5.33
C LYS A 297 6.61 -20.28 6.70
N ARG A 298 6.08 -21.50 6.82
CA ARG A 298 6.09 -22.21 8.10
C ARG A 298 7.45 -22.84 8.27
N ARG A 299 8.13 -22.53 9.37
CA ARG A 299 9.28 -23.30 9.80
C ARG A 299 8.78 -24.70 10.19
N GLU A 300 9.00 -25.67 9.32
CA GLU A 300 8.52 -27.04 9.50
C GLU A 300 9.71 -28.00 9.63
N THR A 301 9.57 -28.98 10.52
CA THR A 301 10.47 -30.12 10.61
C THR A 301 9.89 -31.25 9.78
N LEU A 302 10.61 -31.63 8.72
CA LEU A 302 10.25 -32.73 7.83
C LEU A 302 11.04 -33.97 8.20
N ILE A 303 10.34 -35.10 8.27
CA ILE A 303 10.94 -36.43 8.46
C ILE A 303 10.59 -37.26 7.23
N GLY A 304 11.59 -37.78 6.53
CA GLY A 304 11.37 -38.51 5.29
C GLY A 304 12.57 -39.31 4.83
N THR A 305 12.50 -39.85 3.62
CA THR A 305 13.61 -40.59 3.01
C THR A 305 14.21 -39.76 1.88
N VAL A 306 15.53 -39.67 1.83
CA VAL A 306 16.23 -39.04 0.69
C VAL A 306 16.00 -39.88 -0.56
N ARG A 307 15.55 -39.26 -1.65
CA ARG A 307 15.26 -39.93 -2.94
C ARG A 307 16.27 -39.62 -4.03
N SER A 308 16.88 -38.44 -3.99
CA SER A 308 17.84 -38.00 -5.00
C SER A 308 18.87 -37.10 -4.35
N LEU A 309 20.10 -37.22 -4.83
CA LEU A 309 21.25 -36.41 -4.48
C LEU A 309 21.90 -35.93 -5.79
N THR A 310 22.14 -34.64 -5.91
CA THR A 310 22.82 -34.06 -7.07
C THR A 310 23.86 -33.09 -6.54
N ARG A 311 25.15 -33.32 -6.84
CA ARG A 311 26.20 -32.34 -6.52
C ARG A 311 26.07 -31.15 -7.44
N ASP A 312 26.25 -29.95 -6.88
CA ASP A 312 26.35 -28.75 -7.69
C ASP A 312 27.80 -28.61 -8.15
N GLU A 313 28.08 -28.84 -9.43
CA GLU A 313 29.44 -28.78 -10.00
C GLU A 313 29.90 -27.33 -10.25
N ALA A 314 29.06 -26.33 -9.97
CA ALA A 314 29.26 -24.93 -10.35
C ALA A 314 30.05 -24.07 -9.33
N GLN A 315 30.35 -24.60 -8.14
CA GLN A 315 31.13 -23.89 -7.11
C GLN A 315 32.27 -24.79 -6.63
N GLU A 316 33.48 -24.55 -7.14
CA GLU A 316 34.70 -25.35 -6.87
C GLU A 316 35.15 -25.35 -5.39
N ASP A 317 34.51 -24.55 -4.52
CA ASP A 317 34.89 -24.36 -3.11
C ASP A 317 33.78 -24.70 -2.09
N ASP A 318 32.59 -25.14 -2.51
CA ASP A 318 31.50 -25.45 -1.57
C ASP A 318 30.95 -26.86 -1.82
N GLU A 319 31.08 -27.75 -0.83
CA GLU A 319 30.55 -29.13 -0.84
C GLU A 319 29.03 -29.16 -0.70
N SER A 320 28.34 -28.32 -1.47
CA SER A 320 26.89 -28.20 -1.48
C SER A 320 26.24 -29.07 -2.56
N GLY A 321 25.05 -29.57 -2.26
CA GLY A 321 24.31 -30.45 -3.14
C GLY A 321 22.81 -30.31 -3.00
N ILE A 322 22.11 -30.48 -4.11
CA ILE A 322 20.65 -30.50 -4.19
C ILE A 322 20.16 -31.89 -3.75
N ILE A 323 19.25 -31.88 -2.79
CA ILE A 323 18.66 -33.07 -2.19
C ILE A 323 17.15 -33.05 -2.42
N ILE A 324 16.58 -34.20 -2.78
CA ILE A 324 15.14 -34.39 -2.85
C ILE A 324 14.71 -35.32 -1.71
N LEU A 325 14.05 -34.76 -0.69
CA LEU A 325 13.46 -35.48 0.42
C LEU A 325 12.03 -35.88 0.10
N HIS A 326 11.66 -37.15 0.33
CA HIS A 326 10.28 -37.61 0.24
C HIS A 326 9.68 -37.68 1.66
N ALA A 327 8.87 -36.69 2.00
CA ALA A 327 8.32 -36.50 3.35
C ALA A 327 6.82 -36.15 3.30
N ALA A 328 6.14 -36.29 4.44
CA ALA A 328 4.75 -35.89 4.58
C ALA A 328 4.64 -34.36 4.71
N VAL A 329 3.96 -33.72 3.76
CA VAL A 329 3.64 -32.29 3.77
C VAL A 329 2.12 -32.15 3.78
N LYS A 330 1.57 -31.47 4.81
CA LYS A 330 0.11 -31.31 5.00
C LYS A 330 -0.65 -32.64 4.86
N GLY A 331 -0.13 -33.72 5.46
CA GLY A 331 -0.75 -35.06 5.46
C GLY A 331 -0.62 -35.86 4.16
N ARG A 332 0.11 -35.36 3.14
CA ARG A 332 0.38 -36.09 1.89
C ARG A 332 1.87 -36.21 1.65
N PHE A 333 2.34 -37.36 1.18
CA PHE A 333 3.73 -37.53 0.80
C PHE A 333 4.07 -36.72 -0.47
N ARG A 334 5.12 -35.90 -0.39
CA ARG A 334 5.59 -35.02 -1.46
C ARG A 334 7.11 -35.07 -1.58
N ASN A 335 7.61 -34.76 -2.77
CA ASN A 335 9.04 -34.49 -2.98
C ASN A 335 9.32 -33.03 -2.58
N VAL A 336 10.28 -32.82 -1.68
CA VAL A 336 10.72 -31.53 -1.17
C VAL A 336 12.18 -31.33 -1.52
N HIS A 337 12.48 -30.28 -2.27
CA HIS A 337 13.83 -29.95 -2.72
C HIS A 337 14.52 -29.06 -1.68
N MET A 338 15.80 -29.29 -1.42
CA MET A 338 16.63 -28.46 -0.55
C MET A 338 18.07 -28.50 -1.03
N THR A 339 18.87 -27.52 -0.61
CA THR A 339 20.32 -27.52 -0.84
C THR A 339 20.98 -27.59 0.53
N LEU A 340 21.82 -28.60 0.75
CA LEU A 340 22.63 -28.73 1.97
C LEU A 340 24.10 -28.66 1.58
N GLY A 341 24.94 -28.13 2.48
CA GLY A 341 26.40 -28.10 2.32
C GLY A 341 27.11 -28.73 3.52
N GLY A 342 28.40 -29.00 3.35
CA GLY A 342 29.27 -29.52 4.41
C GLY A 342 28.76 -30.82 5.05
N GLU A 343 28.86 -30.91 6.38
CA GLU A 343 28.50 -32.11 7.16
C GLU A 343 27.03 -32.56 6.94
N ASP A 344 26.12 -31.61 6.75
CA ASP A 344 24.70 -31.88 6.55
C ASP A 344 24.43 -32.61 5.21
N HIS A 345 25.21 -32.27 4.18
CA HIS A 345 25.17 -32.96 2.91
C HIS A 345 25.77 -34.38 3.02
N GLU A 346 26.84 -34.57 3.79
CA GLU A 346 27.40 -35.89 4.07
C GLU A 346 26.38 -36.81 4.79
N TRP A 347 25.67 -36.29 5.79
CA TRP A 347 24.61 -37.04 6.47
C TRP A 347 23.46 -37.42 5.54
N ALA A 348 23.13 -36.56 4.57
CA ALA A 348 22.14 -36.89 3.55
C ALA A 348 22.61 -38.03 2.63
N ILE A 349 23.91 -38.11 2.30
CA ILE A 349 24.50 -39.23 1.55
C ILE A 349 24.36 -40.54 2.32
N VAL A 350 24.69 -40.53 3.62
CA VAL A 350 24.52 -41.71 4.51
C VAL A 350 23.06 -42.14 4.56
N ALA A 351 22.14 -41.20 4.81
CA ALA A 351 20.72 -41.48 4.88
C ALA A 351 20.15 -42.06 3.57
N TYR A 352 20.62 -41.55 2.42
CA TYR A 352 20.25 -42.08 1.11
C TYR A 352 20.75 -43.52 0.89
N ARG A 353 22.04 -43.78 1.16
CA ARG A 353 22.67 -45.09 0.94
C ARG A 353 22.03 -46.17 1.82
N GLU A 354 21.76 -45.84 3.08
CA GLU A 354 21.21 -46.79 4.06
C GLU A 354 19.68 -46.79 4.13
N LYS A 355 19.00 -45.94 3.33
CA LYS A 355 17.54 -45.76 3.33
C LYS A 355 16.99 -45.41 4.72
N LEU A 356 17.73 -44.60 5.46
CA LEU A 356 17.36 -44.14 6.80
C LEU A 356 16.47 -42.90 6.73
N PRO A 357 15.62 -42.68 7.75
CA PRO A 357 14.92 -41.42 7.90
C PRO A 357 15.92 -40.27 8.07
N PHE A 358 15.62 -39.17 7.37
CA PHE A 358 16.34 -37.93 7.39
C PHE A 358 15.42 -36.83 7.93
N THR A 359 15.87 -36.13 8.95
CA THR A 359 15.11 -35.09 9.64
C THR A 359 15.74 -33.74 9.40
N VAL A 360 14.97 -32.80 8.85
CA VAL A 360 15.46 -31.47 8.52
C VAL A 360 14.40 -30.43 8.83
N THR A 361 14.82 -29.32 9.43
CA THR A 361 13.96 -28.20 9.76
C THR A 361 14.32 -26.99 8.91
N GLY A 362 13.32 -26.33 8.35
CA GLY A 362 13.52 -25.12 7.56
C GLY A 362 12.19 -24.49 7.18
N ASP A 363 12.24 -23.46 6.36
CA ASP A 363 11.05 -22.73 5.93
C ASP A 363 10.47 -23.43 4.70
N LEU A 364 9.29 -24.04 4.86
CA LEU A 364 8.64 -24.79 3.79
C LEU A 364 7.89 -23.83 2.86
N VAL A 365 8.26 -23.85 1.57
CA VAL A 365 7.66 -23.01 0.53
C VAL A 365 7.24 -23.84 -0.68
N TYR A 366 6.27 -23.34 -1.45
CA TYR A 366 5.87 -23.92 -2.73
C TYR A 366 6.15 -22.94 -3.86
N GLU A 367 7.27 -23.14 -4.56
CA GLU A 367 7.77 -22.23 -5.59
C GLU A 367 8.15 -23.00 -6.86
N ARG A 368 8.04 -22.38 -8.04
CA ARG A 368 8.38 -23.00 -9.35
C ARG A 368 7.80 -24.41 -9.52
N ARG A 369 6.54 -24.62 -9.09
CA ARG A 369 5.79 -25.90 -9.13
C ARG A 369 6.39 -27.05 -8.30
N ALA A 370 7.30 -26.77 -7.36
CA ALA A 370 7.90 -27.76 -6.47
C ALA A 370 7.88 -27.29 -5.00
N TRP A 371 7.77 -28.24 -4.07
CA TRP A 371 7.99 -27.95 -2.65
C TRP A 371 9.49 -27.76 -2.42
N ARG A 372 9.86 -26.70 -1.73
CA ARG A 372 11.24 -26.41 -1.33
C ARG A 372 11.31 -26.16 0.16
N LEU A 373 12.37 -26.64 0.78
CA LEU A 373 12.75 -26.27 2.14
C LEU A 373 13.93 -25.32 2.03
N VAL A 374 13.77 -24.09 2.51
CA VAL A 374 14.76 -23.00 2.37
C VAL A 374 15.04 -22.34 3.72
N GLY A 375 15.88 -21.31 3.72
CA GLY A 375 16.25 -20.56 4.92
C GLY A 375 17.41 -21.21 5.70
N ASP A 376 17.44 -20.99 7.01
CA ASP A 376 18.39 -21.62 7.93
C ASP A 376 18.01 -23.10 8.14
N LEU A 377 18.45 -23.96 7.23
CA LEU A 377 18.24 -25.40 7.29
C LEU A 377 19.02 -26.00 8.45
N ARG A 378 18.34 -26.77 9.29
CA ARG A 378 18.95 -27.52 10.40
C ARG A 378 18.66 -29.00 10.24
N VAL A 379 19.70 -29.78 10.01
CA VAL A 379 19.61 -31.24 10.00
C VAL A 379 19.72 -31.76 11.44
N ASP A 380 18.77 -32.62 11.82
CA ASP A 380 18.89 -33.43 13.02
C ASP A 380 19.55 -34.76 12.63
N SER A 381 20.86 -34.84 12.85
CA SER A 381 21.69 -36.00 12.56
C SER A 381 21.84 -36.96 13.75
N ASP A 382 21.19 -36.72 14.90
CA ASP A 382 21.39 -37.53 16.11
C ASP A 382 21.02 -38.99 15.89
N PHE A 383 19.91 -39.24 15.19
CA PHE A 383 19.49 -40.59 14.81
C PHE A 383 20.54 -41.27 13.91
N LEU A 384 21.05 -40.56 12.90
CA LEU A 384 22.03 -41.10 11.95
C LEU A 384 23.37 -41.37 12.64
N ARG A 385 23.82 -40.47 13.52
CA ARG A 385 25.03 -40.63 14.34
C ARG A 385 24.95 -41.85 15.25
N GLN A 386 23.81 -42.06 15.90
CA GLN A 386 23.61 -43.22 16.78
C GLN A 386 23.63 -44.54 15.99
N ARG A 387 23.02 -44.56 14.80
CA ARG A 387 23.02 -45.72 13.89
C ARG A 387 24.40 -46.02 13.33
N HIS A 388 25.12 -44.98 12.89
CA HIS A 388 26.46 -45.11 12.31
C HIS A 388 27.47 -45.66 13.35
N ARG A 389 27.35 -45.27 14.63
CA ARG A 389 28.20 -45.81 15.73
C ARG A 389 27.95 -47.29 16.04
N GLN A 390 26.81 -47.86 15.64
CA GLN A 390 26.45 -49.26 15.91
C GLN A 390 26.81 -50.22 14.78
N THR A 391 27.31 -49.71 13.64
CA THR A 391 27.70 -50.53 12.48
C THR A 391 29.21 -50.73 12.51
N PRO A 392 29.74 -51.96 12.74
CA PRO A 392 31.18 -52.19 12.70
C PRO A 392 31.70 -52.00 11.27
N PRO A 393 32.94 -51.50 11.08
CA PRO A 393 33.52 -51.39 9.75
C PRO A 393 33.60 -52.78 9.13
N SER A 394 33.02 -52.94 7.94
CA SER A 394 33.08 -54.16 7.14
C SER A 394 34.32 -54.18 6.27
#